data_AF-A0A7S2LIP9-F1
#
_entry.id   AF-A0A7S2LIP9-F1
#
_cell.length_a   1.000
_cell.length_b   1.000
_cell.length_c   1.000
_cell.angle_alpha   90.00
_cell.angle_beta   90.00
_cell.angle_gamma   90.00
#
_symmetry.space_group_name_H-M   'P 1'
#
loop_
_entity.id
_entity.type
_entity.pdbx_description
1 polymer ?
#
loop_
_entity_poly.entity_id
_entity_poly.type
_entity_poly.pdbx_seq_one_letter_code
_entity_poly.pdbx_strand_id
1 'polypeptide(L)'
;DRSQFFTTERAASMACKFTPTMLQSLRQVDSILSLAPALGVLVGELAGGEVSPQIYTLCGRGPRSTLRVLRHGAAVTEIAVSNLPGVPGGVFTIRGPEDEGGFDKYIVVSFADATLV
;
A
#
# COMPACT_ATOMS: atom_id res chain seq x y z
N ASP A 1 -31.60 49.54 -16.81
CA ASP A 1 -30.97 48.69 -17.82
C ASP A 1 -29.50 49.07 -17.99
N ARG A 2 -28.61 48.50 -17.16
CA ARG A 2 -27.15 48.67 -17.29
C ARG A 2 -26.47 47.43 -16.71
N SER A 3 -26.21 46.44 -17.56
CA SER A 3 -25.26 45.37 -17.30
C SER A 3 -23.86 45.98 -17.16
N GLN A 4 -23.52 46.43 -15.95
CA GLN A 4 -22.15 46.80 -15.63
C GLN A 4 -21.33 45.51 -15.51
N PHE A 5 -20.60 45.18 -16.57
CA PHE A 5 -19.58 44.15 -16.51
C PHE A 5 -18.46 44.64 -15.58
N PHE A 6 -18.19 43.90 -14.51
CA PHE A 6 -17.08 44.19 -13.61
C PHE A 6 -15.76 43.74 -14.26
N THR A 7 -14.71 44.54 -14.08
CA THR A 7 -13.34 44.10 -14.40
C THR A 7 -12.94 42.95 -13.49
N THR A 8 -12.07 42.04 -13.96
CA THR A 8 -11.61 40.87 -13.20
C THR A 8 -11.02 41.24 -11.83
N GLU A 9 -10.31 42.36 -11.75
CA GLU A 9 -9.76 42.89 -10.51
C GLU A 9 -10.85 43.30 -9.50
N ARG A 10 -11.85 44.07 -9.94
CA ARG A 10 -12.98 44.47 -9.08
C ARG A 10 -13.78 43.25 -8.63
N ALA A 11 -14.05 42.33 -9.54
CA ALA A 11 -14.74 41.08 -9.22
C ALA A 11 -13.97 40.25 -8.19
N ALA A 12 -12.64 40.10 -8.33
CA ALA A 12 -11.81 39.35 -7.39
C ALA A 12 -11.72 40.03 -6.00
N SER A 13 -11.75 41.36 -5.94
CA SER A 13 -11.74 42.10 -4.67
C SER A 13 -13.05 41.99 -3.88
N MET A 14 -14.18 41.86 -4.59
CA MET A 14 -15.52 41.73 -4.00
C MET A 14 -15.92 40.26 -3.77
N ALA A 15 -15.22 39.32 -4.39
CA ALA A 15 -15.50 37.90 -4.25
C ALA A 15 -15.22 37.43 -2.81
N CYS A 16 -16.13 36.61 -2.28
CA CYS A 16 -15.92 35.94 -1.01
C CYS A 16 -14.70 35.01 -1.11
N LYS A 17 -13.77 35.14 -0.16
CA LYS A 17 -12.56 34.32 -0.07
C LYS A 17 -12.74 33.26 1.00
N PHE A 18 -12.07 32.12 0.83
CA PHE A 18 -11.97 31.10 1.88
C PHE A 18 -10.50 30.75 2.10
N THR A 19 -10.20 30.30 3.32
CA THR A 19 -8.87 29.76 3.65
C THR A 19 -8.96 28.24 3.58
N PRO A 20 -8.15 27.55 2.77
CA PRO A 20 -8.14 26.10 2.73
C PRO A 20 -7.73 25.55 4.10
N THR A 21 -8.48 24.58 4.59
CA THR A 21 -8.23 23.89 5.84
C THR A 21 -7.92 22.41 5.58
N MET A 22 -7.44 21.72 6.62
CA MET A 22 -7.38 20.25 6.60
C MET A 22 -8.79 19.67 6.53
N LEU A 23 -8.90 18.39 6.15
CA LEU A 23 -10.20 17.70 6.04
C LEU A 23 -10.96 17.73 7.37
N GLN A 24 -12.13 18.38 7.39
CA GLN A 24 -13.02 18.45 8.57
C GLN A 24 -14.28 17.58 8.39
N SER A 25 -14.83 17.53 7.18
CA SER A 25 -16.10 16.84 6.88
C SER A 25 -15.90 15.45 6.26
N LEU A 26 -14.67 15.09 5.88
CA LEU A 26 -14.34 13.84 5.22
C LEU A 26 -13.19 13.16 5.94
N ARG A 27 -13.21 11.83 5.95
CA ARG A 27 -12.12 10.99 6.42
C ARG A 27 -11.75 10.01 5.31
N GLN A 28 -10.47 9.91 4.98
CA GLN A 28 -9.99 8.89 4.06
C GLN A 28 -10.17 7.51 4.70
N VAL A 29 -10.96 6.66 4.04
CA VAL A 29 -11.17 5.26 4.44
C VAL A 29 -10.27 4.34 3.63
N ASP A 30 -10.16 4.62 2.34
CA ASP A 30 -9.37 3.82 1.41
C ASP A 30 -8.79 4.70 0.28
N SER A 31 -7.81 4.18 -0.44
CA SER A 31 -7.23 4.78 -1.63
C SER A 31 -7.02 3.74 -2.72
N ILE A 32 -7.59 4.00 -3.89
CA ILE A 32 -7.41 3.14 -5.06
C ILE A 32 -6.06 3.48 -5.71
N LEU A 33 -5.23 2.46 -5.89
CA LEU A 33 -3.95 2.61 -6.57
C LEU A 33 -4.17 2.78 -8.08
N SER A 34 -3.70 3.91 -8.62
CA SER A 34 -3.72 4.18 -10.06
C SER A 34 -2.31 4.35 -10.62
N LEU A 35 -2.04 3.73 -11.77
CA LEU A 35 -0.80 3.93 -12.54
C LEU A 35 -0.86 5.16 -13.45
N ALA A 36 -2.01 5.83 -13.54
CA ALA A 36 -2.19 6.94 -14.46
C ALA A 36 -1.70 8.30 -13.87
N PRO A 37 -1.09 9.16 -14.70
CA PRO A 37 -0.49 8.84 -16.00
C PRO A 37 0.81 8.05 -15.80
N ALA A 38 1.03 7.00 -16.60
CA ALA A 38 2.31 6.33 -16.67
C ALA A 38 3.21 7.12 -17.64
N LEU A 39 4.30 7.68 -17.12
CA LEU A 39 5.25 8.51 -17.87
C LEU A 39 6.36 7.68 -18.51
N GLY A 40 6.66 6.52 -17.94
CA GLY A 40 7.71 5.63 -18.43
C GLY A 40 7.62 4.26 -17.76
N VAL A 41 8.17 3.27 -18.45
CA VAL A 41 8.23 1.88 -18.00
C VAL A 41 9.61 1.32 -18.31
N LEU A 42 10.19 0.63 -17.34
CA LEU A 42 11.39 -0.19 -17.47
C LEU A 42 11.02 -1.61 -17.04
N VAL A 43 11.34 -2.59 -17.87
CA VAL A 43 11.11 -4.01 -17.58
C VAL A 43 12.45 -4.69 -17.45
N GLY A 44 12.68 -5.38 -16.34
CA GLY A 44 13.93 -6.08 -16.08
C GLY A 44 13.95 -6.70 -14.69
N GLU A 45 14.99 -7.50 -14.43
CA GLU A 45 15.28 -8.01 -13.09
C GLU A 45 16.31 -7.08 -12.43
N LEU A 46 15.86 -6.19 -11.54
CA LEU A 46 16.74 -5.29 -10.78
C LEU A 46 16.64 -5.53 -9.26
N ALA A 47 15.71 -6.37 -8.80
CA ALA A 47 15.49 -6.68 -7.39
C ALA A 47 16.46 -7.74 -6.85
N GLY A 48 16.97 -8.61 -7.73
CA GLY A 48 17.89 -9.69 -7.38
C GLY A 48 17.17 -10.85 -6.71
N GLY A 49 17.27 -12.04 -7.29
CA GLY A 49 16.74 -13.26 -6.70
C GLY A 49 15.31 -13.61 -7.11
N GLU A 50 14.73 -12.89 -8.08
CA GLU A 50 13.47 -13.29 -8.71
C GLU A 50 13.73 -13.88 -10.10
N VAL A 51 12.93 -14.88 -10.48
CA VAL A 51 13.00 -15.46 -11.84
C VAL A 51 12.21 -14.61 -12.84
N SER A 52 11.09 -14.03 -12.42
CA SER A 52 10.27 -13.16 -13.26
C SER A 52 10.76 -11.71 -13.22
N PRO A 53 10.87 -11.03 -14.38
CA PRO A 53 11.22 -9.61 -14.42
C PRO A 53 10.11 -8.76 -13.78
N GLN A 54 10.49 -7.66 -13.15
CA GLN A 54 9.53 -6.69 -12.61
C GLN A 54 9.30 -5.56 -13.61
N ILE A 55 8.16 -4.88 -13.46
CA ILE A 55 7.81 -3.68 -14.23
C ILE A 55 7.97 -2.47 -13.32
N TYR A 56 8.97 -1.65 -13.60
CA TYR A 56 9.23 -0.39 -12.92
C TYR A 56 8.56 0.73 -13.71
N THR A 57 7.66 1.50 -13.09
CA THR A 57 6.94 2.57 -13.79
C THR A 57 6.94 3.87 -13.01
N LEU A 58 7.16 4.97 -13.73
CA LEU A 58 7.01 6.33 -13.24
C LEU A 58 5.56 6.76 -13.45
N CYS A 59 4.83 7.05 -12.37
CA CYS A 59 3.40 7.38 -12.42
C CYS A 59 3.08 8.70 -11.72
N GLY A 60 1.89 9.25 -11.98
CA GLY A 60 1.36 10.39 -11.24
C GLY A 60 1.79 11.75 -11.80
N ARG A 61 1.45 12.83 -11.09
CA ARG A 61 1.75 14.21 -11.53
C ARG A 61 2.12 15.10 -10.35
N GLY A 62 3.12 15.95 -10.57
CA GLY A 62 3.59 16.94 -9.58
C GLY A 62 3.96 16.27 -8.25
N PRO A 63 3.51 16.80 -7.10
CA PRO A 63 3.86 16.25 -5.79
C PRO A 63 3.28 14.86 -5.50
N ARG A 64 2.39 14.34 -6.37
CA ARG A 64 1.82 12.98 -6.25
C ARG A 64 2.47 11.98 -7.21
N SER A 65 3.63 12.30 -7.81
CA SER A 65 4.36 11.36 -8.64
C SER A 65 5.00 10.24 -7.80
N THR A 66 5.02 9.02 -8.32
CA THR A 66 5.57 7.83 -7.64
C THR A 66 6.32 6.94 -8.62
N LEU A 67 7.42 6.34 -8.19
CA LEU A 67 7.99 5.15 -8.83
C LEU A 67 7.29 3.92 -8.25
N ARG A 68 6.71 3.07 -9.09
CA ARG A 68 6.02 1.85 -8.65
C ARG A 68 6.67 0.62 -9.29
N VAL A 69 6.81 -0.44 -8.50
CA VAL A 69 7.33 -1.74 -8.94
C VAL A 69 6.16 -2.72 -8.97
N LEU A 70 5.85 -3.25 -10.14
CA LEU A 70 4.84 -4.28 -10.31
C LEU A 70 5.56 -5.62 -10.44
N ARG A 71 5.26 -6.52 -9.52
CA ARG A 71 5.76 -7.90 -9.53
C ARG A 71 4.60 -8.82 -9.91
N HIS A 72 4.86 -9.79 -10.77
CA HIS A 72 3.87 -10.79 -11.08
C HIS A 72 3.68 -11.70 -9.86
N GLY A 73 2.47 -11.72 -9.30
CA GLY A 73 2.16 -12.54 -8.14
C GLY A 73 0.86 -12.15 -7.46
N ALA A 74 0.54 -12.85 -6.38
CA ALA A 74 -0.54 -12.48 -5.49
C ALA A 74 -0.04 -11.43 -4.48
N ALA A 75 -0.89 -10.45 -4.15
CA ALA A 75 -0.59 -9.51 -3.08
C ALA A 75 -0.59 -10.27 -1.74
N VAL A 76 0.50 -10.19 -1.00
CA VAL A 76 0.64 -10.79 0.34
C VAL A 76 0.83 -9.66 1.34
N THR A 77 0.01 -9.67 2.39
CA THR A 77 0.15 -8.76 3.53
C THR A 77 0.84 -9.48 4.68
N GLU A 78 2.01 -8.98 5.08
CA GLU A 78 2.74 -9.49 6.24
C GLU A 78 2.08 -8.99 7.53
N ILE A 79 1.68 -9.91 8.40
CA ILE A 79 0.94 -9.60 9.64
C ILE A 79 1.86 -9.68 10.86
N ALA A 80 2.88 -10.53 10.82
CA ALA A 80 3.82 -10.73 11.93
C ALA A 80 5.18 -11.20 11.41
N VAL A 81 6.24 -10.77 12.09
CA VAL A 81 7.63 -11.18 11.82
C VAL A 81 8.26 -11.59 13.14
N SER A 82 8.87 -12.78 13.17
CA SER A 82 9.64 -13.25 14.31
C SER A 82 10.94 -13.86 13.82
N ASN A 83 12.05 -13.40 14.38
CA ASN A 83 13.36 -13.96 14.08
C ASN A 83 13.55 -15.26 14.87
N LEU A 84 13.93 -16.32 14.18
CA LEU A 84 14.15 -17.63 14.78
C LEU A 84 15.64 -17.94 14.94
N PRO A 85 16.04 -18.64 16.01
CA PRO A 85 17.41 -19.09 16.19
C PRO A 85 17.70 -20.24 15.22
N GLY A 86 18.32 -19.93 14.09
CA GLY A 86 18.69 -20.91 13.06
C GLY A 86 17.64 -21.11 11.97
N VAL A 87 17.89 -22.09 11.10
CA VAL A 87 17.04 -22.36 9.93
C VAL A 87 16.01 -23.44 10.29
N PRO A 88 14.71 -23.11 10.29
CA PRO A 88 13.68 -24.11 10.56
C PRO A 88 13.56 -25.09 9.39
N GLY A 89 13.28 -26.36 9.71
CA GLY A 89 12.97 -27.41 8.75
C GLY A 89 11.48 -27.48 8.36
N GLY A 90 10.59 -26.99 9.22
CA GLY A 90 9.15 -26.97 8.97
C GLY A 90 8.38 -26.12 9.99
N VAL A 91 7.20 -25.65 9.58
CA VAL A 91 6.29 -24.85 10.39
C VAL A 91 4.88 -25.39 10.23
N PHE A 92 4.19 -25.62 11.34
CA PHE A 92 2.84 -26.20 11.37
C PHE A 92 1.96 -25.42 12.34
N THR A 93 0.69 -25.23 11.99
CA THR A 93 -0.32 -24.77 12.94
C THR A 93 -1.18 -25.94 13.38
N ILE A 94 -1.49 -26.00 14.69
CA ILE A 94 -2.28 -27.08 15.28
C ILE A 94 -3.46 -26.47 16.00
N ARG A 95 -4.67 -26.94 15.63
CA ARG A 95 -5.90 -26.58 16.31
C ARG A 95 -6.07 -27.36 17.62
N GLY A 96 -6.71 -26.72 18.59
CA GLY A 96 -7.17 -27.40 19.80
C GLY A 96 -8.33 -28.37 19.53
N PRO A 97 -8.89 -29.01 20.57
CA PRO A 97 -10.15 -29.73 20.50
C PRO A 97 -11.24 -28.88 19.85
N GLU A 98 -12.17 -29.51 19.12
CA GLU A 98 -13.22 -28.80 18.36
C GLU A 98 -14.06 -27.86 19.25
N ASP A 99 -14.22 -28.21 20.52
CA ASP A 99 -15.01 -27.47 21.51
C ASP A 99 -14.33 -26.18 22.01
N GLU A 100 -13.02 -26.00 21.79
CA GLU A 100 -12.25 -24.84 22.31
C GLU A 100 -12.32 -23.60 21.40
N GLY A 101 -13.00 -23.69 20.25
CA GLY A 101 -13.27 -22.56 19.36
C GLY A 101 -12.64 -22.66 17.96
N GLY A 102 -12.86 -21.63 17.15
CA GLY A 102 -12.54 -21.59 15.71
C GLY A 102 -11.12 -21.17 15.33
N PHE A 103 -10.18 -21.15 16.28
CA PHE A 103 -8.81 -20.67 16.05
C PHE A 103 -7.76 -21.76 16.29
N ASP A 104 -6.62 -21.63 15.61
CA ASP A 104 -5.45 -22.47 15.86
C ASP A 104 -4.84 -22.14 17.24
N LYS A 105 -4.34 -23.17 17.94
CA LYS A 105 -3.88 -23.07 19.33
C LYS A 105 -2.35 -23.02 19.45
N TYR A 106 -1.64 -23.72 18.56
CA TYR A 106 -0.18 -23.81 18.60
C TYR A 106 0.44 -23.52 17.23
N ILE A 107 1.66 -22.96 17.27
CA ILE A 107 2.56 -22.87 16.13
C ILE A 107 3.77 -23.71 16.47
N VAL A 108 3.97 -24.81 15.76
CA VAL A 108 5.10 -25.72 15.97
C VAL A 108 6.14 -25.48 14.90
N VAL A 109 7.38 -25.24 15.33
CA VAL A 109 8.54 -25.03 14.45
C VAL A 109 9.56 -26.12 14.72
N SER A 110 9.97 -26.84 13.68
CA SER A 110 11.02 -27.86 13.78
C SER A 110 12.38 -27.31 13.32
N PHE A 111 13.43 -27.70 14.02
CA PHE A 111 14.83 -27.50 13.65
C PHE A 111 15.51 -28.87 13.55
N ALA A 112 16.75 -28.90 13.03
CA ALA A 112 17.51 -30.16 12.94
C ALA A 112 17.72 -30.83 14.30
N ASP A 113 17.96 -30.02 15.34
CA ASP A 113 18.35 -30.51 16.68
C ASP A 113 17.32 -30.18 17.78
N ALA A 114 16.22 -29.48 17.46
CA ALA A 114 15.25 -29.01 18.44
C ALA A 114 13.85 -28.77 17.85
N THR A 115 12.85 -28.65 18.71
CA THR A 115 11.49 -28.21 18.36
C THR A 115 11.07 -27.05 19.27
N LEU A 116 10.38 -26.06 18.71
CA LEU A 116 9.78 -24.94 19.41
C LEU A 116 8.27 -25.02 19.26
N VAL A 117 7.54 -24.85 20.37
CA VAL A 117 6.08 -24.86 20.46
C VAL A 117 5.63 -23.62 21.24
#